data_AF-A0A945CCJ9-F1
#
_entry.id   AF-A0A945CCJ9-F1
#
_cell.length_a   1.000
_cell.length_b   1.000
_cell.length_c   1.000
_cell.angle_alpha   90.00
_cell.angle_beta   90.00
_cell.angle_gamma   90.00
#
_symmetry.space_group_name_H-M   'P 1'
#
loop_
_entity.id
_entity.type
_entity.pdbx_description
1 polymer ?
#
loop_
_entity_poly.entity_id
_entity_poly.type
_entity_poly.pdbx_seq_one_letter_code
_entity_poly.pdbx_strand_id
1 'polypeptide(L)'
;LDGNADRFDLLFNQKPTSIFSTLEEVITSIGEKEMPPILVSEYLPGNELTIDTIVEDGVLLDCLIRTRTTINSGISTSGNFINDKEVFNYINKIVSSIPGLKGPIGFQIKKSAVGKYLLLESNPRIQGTSVAALGLGINLPVRAVDQALGINLKKVPKSSGISFIRYYQEAFYDS
;
A
#
# COMPACT_ATOMS: atom_id res chain seq x y z
N LEU A 1 -0.44 -19.79 -27.50
CA LEU A 1 -1.84 -19.33 -27.49
C LEU A 1 -2.68 -20.49 -27.02
N ASP A 2 -3.40 -20.34 -25.90
CA ASP A 2 -4.26 -21.39 -25.36
C ASP A 2 -5.73 -21.04 -25.66
N GLY A 3 -6.36 -21.81 -26.55
CA GLY A 3 -7.76 -21.60 -26.95
C GLY A 3 -8.77 -22.04 -25.90
N ASN A 4 -8.33 -22.76 -24.87
CA ASN A 4 -9.18 -23.25 -23.78
C ASN A 4 -9.14 -22.35 -22.54
N ALA A 5 -8.37 -21.26 -22.58
CA ALA A 5 -8.26 -20.34 -21.47
C ALA A 5 -9.62 -19.71 -21.13
N ASP A 6 -10.09 -19.91 -19.90
CA ASP A 6 -11.33 -19.31 -19.42
C ASP A 6 -11.12 -17.83 -19.12
N ARG A 7 -11.56 -16.97 -20.04
CA ARG A 7 -11.42 -15.51 -19.91
C ARG A 7 -12.12 -14.95 -18.68
N PHE A 8 -13.19 -15.58 -18.20
CA PHE A 8 -13.85 -15.18 -16.98
C PHE A 8 -12.96 -15.44 -15.77
N ASP A 9 -12.33 -16.61 -15.71
CA ASP A 9 -11.40 -16.98 -14.63
C ASP A 9 -10.17 -16.05 -14.64
N LEU A 10 -9.62 -15.77 -15.83
CA LEU A 10 -8.52 -14.83 -15.99
C LEU A 10 -8.86 -13.41 -15.51
N LEU A 11 -10.11 -12.97 -15.69
CA LEU A 11 -10.56 -11.62 -15.30
C LEU A 11 -10.79 -11.50 -13.78
N PHE A 12 -11.43 -12.50 -13.16
CA PHE A 12 -11.89 -12.37 -11.78
C PHE A 12 -11.05 -13.13 -10.74
N ASN A 13 -10.38 -14.22 -11.13
CA ASN A 13 -9.68 -15.11 -10.19
C ASN A 13 -8.16 -15.10 -10.34
N GLN A 14 -7.64 -14.52 -11.42
CA GLN A 14 -6.21 -14.37 -11.65
C GLN A 14 -5.74 -12.94 -11.43
N LYS A 15 -4.45 -12.77 -11.13
CA LYS A 15 -3.86 -11.43 -11.05
C LYS A 15 -3.81 -10.82 -12.46
N PRO A 16 -4.32 -9.59 -12.65
CA PRO A 16 -4.25 -8.93 -13.94
C PRO A 16 -2.80 -8.65 -14.34
N THR A 17 -2.50 -8.88 -15.61
CA THR A 17 -1.18 -8.61 -16.21
C THR A 17 -1.11 -7.25 -16.91
N SER A 18 -2.26 -6.58 -17.09
CA SER A 18 -2.40 -5.25 -17.68
C SER A 18 -3.33 -4.39 -16.82
N ILE A 19 -3.06 -3.07 -16.82
CA ILE A 19 -3.93 -2.07 -16.19
C ILE A 19 -4.99 -1.51 -17.15
N PHE A 20 -4.93 -1.88 -18.42
CA PHE A 20 -5.85 -1.43 -19.47
C PHE A 20 -6.67 -2.61 -19.99
N SER A 21 -7.96 -2.37 -20.15
CA SER A 21 -8.87 -3.22 -20.91
C SER A 21 -9.98 -2.35 -21.52
N THR A 22 -10.56 -2.78 -22.63
CA THR A 22 -11.73 -2.12 -23.20
C THR A 22 -13.01 -2.66 -22.57
N LEU A 23 -14.10 -1.87 -22.61
CA LEU A 23 -15.40 -2.35 -22.13
C LEU A 23 -15.86 -3.60 -22.91
N GLU A 24 -15.58 -3.65 -24.21
CA GLU A 24 -15.89 -4.78 -25.07
C GLU A 24 -15.15 -6.05 -24.64
N GLU A 25 -13.86 -5.96 -24.31
CA GLU A 25 -13.08 -7.08 -23.78
C GLU A 25 -13.64 -7.61 -22.46
N VAL A 26 -14.02 -6.71 -21.55
CA VAL A 26 -14.60 -7.07 -20.25
C VAL A 26 -15.94 -7.78 -20.45
N ILE A 27 -16.84 -7.21 -21.25
CA ILE A 27 -18.16 -7.81 -21.55
C ILE A 27 -17.99 -9.17 -22.22
N THR A 28 -17.08 -9.28 -23.20
CA THR A 28 -16.79 -10.54 -23.89
C THR A 28 -16.23 -11.60 -22.95
N SER A 29 -15.41 -11.20 -21.96
CA SER A 29 -14.83 -12.11 -20.99
C SER A 29 -15.85 -12.59 -19.95
N ILE A 30 -16.86 -11.77 -19.63
CA ILE A 30 -17.98 -12.15 -18.77
C ILE A 30 -18.92 -13.12 -19.51
N GLY A 31 -19.27 -12.81 -20.76
CA GLY A 31 -20.20 -13.61 -21.56
C GLY A 31 -21.58 -13.70 -20.90
N GLU A 32 -22.11 -14.91 -20.77
CA GLU A 32 -23.41 -15.19 -20.13
C GLU A 32 -23.29 -15.53 -18.62
N LYS A 33 -22.07 -15.51 -18.07
CA LYS A 33 -21.83 -15.87 -16.66
C LYS A 33 -22.30 -14.73 -15.74
N GLU A 34 -22.75 -15.10 -14.54
CA GLU A 34 -23.11 -14.12 -13.52
C GLU A 34 -21.86 -13.38 -13.04
N MET A 35 -21.95 -12.04 -12.98
CA MET A 35 -20.86 -11.20 -12.50
C MET A 35 -20.76 -11.29 -10.98
N PRO A 36 -19.58 -11.58 -10.40
CA PRO A 36 -19.42 -11.54 -8.96
C PRO A 36 -19.62 -10.11 -8.44
N PRO A 37 -19.86 -9.92 -7.13
CA PRO A 37 -19.90 -8.58 -6.55
C PRO A 37 -18.58 -7.85 -6.82
N ILE A 38 -18.66 -6.73 -7.55
CA ILE A 38 -17.51 -5.89 -7.89
C ILE A 38 -17.71 -4.44 -7.41
N LEU A 39 -16.58 -3.77 -7.17
CA LEU A 39 -16.53 -2.32 -7.00
C LEU A 39 -15.97 -1.70 -8.27
N VAL A 40 -16.72 -0.77 -8.87
CA VAL A 40 -16.24 0.06 -9.97
C VAL A 40 -15.80 1.40 -9.39
N SER A 41 -14.56 1.81 -9.67
CA SER A 41 -14.01 3.09 -9.22
C SER A 41 -13.44 3.88 -10.40
N GLU A 42 -13.23 5.17 -10.19
CA GLU A 42 -12.42 5.96 -11.13
C GLU A 42 -11.00 5.40 -11.25
N TYR A 43 -10.40 5.55 -12.43
CA TYR A 43 -8.99 5.27 -12.62
C TYR A 43 -8.15 6.44 -12.09
N LEU A 44 -7.17 6.13 -11.24
CA LEU A 44 -6.24 7.11 -10.67
C LEU A 44 -4.92 7.09 -11.48
N PRO A 45 -4.66 8.07 -12.36
CA PRO A 45 -3.52 8.04 -13.28
C PRO A 45 -2.21 8.53 -12.66
N GLY A 46 -2.26 9.24 -11.53
CA GLY A 46 -1.12 9.94 -10.97
C GLY A 46 -0.25 9.08 -10.06
N ASN A 47 0.69 9.76 -9.39
CA ASN A 47 1.67 9.12 -8.51
C ASN A 47 1.00 8.40 -7.33
N GLU A 48 1.53 7.23 -7.01
CA GLU A 48 1.14 6.43 -5.85
C GLU A 48 2.13 6.65 -4.69
N LEU A 49 1.57 6.79 -3.49
CA LEU A 49 2.33 6.83 -2.24
C LEU A 49 1.91 5.67 -1.35
N THR A 50 2.86 5.22 -0.54
CA THR A 50 2.59 4.29 0.55
C THR A 50 2.81 5.00 1.88
N ILE A 51 1.92 4.75 2.83
CA ILE A 51 1.96 5.31 4.16
C ILE A 51 2.02 4.16 5.15
N ASP A 52 3.10 4.12 5.92
CA ASP A 52 3.28 3.19 7.03
C ASP A 52 2.89 3.92 8.34
N THR A 53 1.89 3.42 9.05
CA THR A 53 1.41 4.02 10.31
C THR A 53 1.46 3.04 11.46
N ILE A 54 1.56 3.58 12.68
CA ILE A 54 1.16 2.91 13.93
C ILE A 54 0.03 3.74 14.52
N VAL A 55 -1.08 3.08 14.85
CA VAL A 55 -2.30 3.73 15.36
C VAL A 55 -2.62 3.21 16.77
N GLU A 56 -3.09 4.09 17.65
CA GLU A 56 -3.70 3.74 18.93
C GLU A 56 -5.03 4.46 19.08
N ASP A 57 -6.13 3.71 19.13
CA ASP A 57 -7.51 4.21 19.29
C ASP A 57 -7.86 5.39 18.36
N GLY A 58 -7.58 5.22 17.06
CA GLY A 58 -7.84 6.28 16.07
C GLY A 58 -6.87 7.47 16.14
N VAL A 59 -5.75 7.35 16.86
CA VAL A 59 -4.68 8.36 16.92
C VAL A 59 -3.43 7.84 16.21
N LEU A 60 -2.88 8.64 15.30
CA LEU A 60 -1.59 8.36 14.65
C LEU A 60 -0.43 8.53 15.64
N LEU A 61 0.24 7.44 15.98
CA LEU A 61 1.51 7.46 16.72
C LEU A 61 2.71 7.62 15.77
N ASP A 62 2.64 6.97 14.61
CA ASP A 62 3.60 7.11 13.52
C ASP A 62 2.87 7.31 12.18
N CYS A 63 3.47 8.10 11.30
CA CYS A 63 3.01 8.26 9.92
C CYS A 63 4.20 8.54 9.00
N LEU A 64 4.65 7.51 8.30
CA LEU A 64 5.78 7.59 7.38
C LEU A 64 5.27 7.53 5.94
N ILE A 65 5.54 8.57 5.16
CA ILE A 65 5.07 8.70 3.79
C ILE A 65 6.23 8.39 2.86
N ARG A 66 6.05 7.44 1.93
CA ARG A 66 7.08 7.06 0.97
C ARG A 66 6.57 7.01 -0.46
N THR A 67 7.41 7.50 -1.38
CA THR A 67 7.18 7.38 -2.82
C THR A 67 7.43 5.95 -3.30
N ARG A 68 6.89 5.60 -4.47
CA ARG A 68 7.09 4.31 -5.12
C ARG A 68 7.77 4.51 -6.48
N THR A 69 9.07 4.81 -6.45
CA THR A 69 9.83 5.18 -7.66
C THR A 69 10.02 4.00 -8.62
N THR A 70 10.24 2.80 -8.08
CA THR A 70 10.29 1.55 -8.85
C THR A 70 9.43 0.51 -8.16
N ILE A 71 8.67 -0.25 -8.95
CA ILE A 71 7.76 -1.30 -8.49
C ILE A 71 8.10 -2.58 -9.23
N ASN A 72 8.42 -3.64 -8.50
CA ASN A 72 8.57 -4.99 -9.05
C ASN A 72 7.51 -5.89 -8.39
N SER A 73 6.67 -6.54 -9.20
CA SER A 73 5.62 -7.47 -8.75
C SER A 73 4.68 -6.87 -7.67
N GLY A 74 4.29 -5.60 -7.84
CA GLY A 74 3.42 -4.88 -6.89
C GLY A 74 4.12 -4.37 -5.62
N ILE A 75 5.42 -4.64 -5.46
CA ILE A 75 6.22 -4.22 -4.31
C ILE A 75 7.14 -3.08 -4.73
N SER A 76 7.11 -1.96 -4.00
CA SER A 76 8.06 -0.86 -4.20
C SER A 76 9.47 -1.32 -3.83
N THR A 77 10.38 -1.32 -4.80
CA THR A 77 11.80 -1.68 -4.66
C THR A 77 12.68 -0.45 -4.47
N SER A 78 12.21 0.74 -4.86
CA SER A 78 12.88 2.00 -4.56
C SER A 78 11.88 3.12 -4.27
N GLY A 79 12.34 4.12 -3.52
CA GLY A 79 11.52 5.26 -3.13
C GLY A 79 12.23 6.23 -2.20
N ASN A 80 11.51 7.26 -1.79
CA ASN A 80 11.97 8.30 -0.88
C ASN A 80 10.95 8.50 0.23
N PHE A 81 11.42 8.62 1.46
CA PHE A 81 10.60 9.15 2.55
C PHE A 81 10.45 10.66 2.39
N ILE A 82 9.21 11.13 2.36
CA ILE A 82 8.87 12.54 2.14
C ILE A 82 8.02 13.09 3.29
N ASN A 83 8.06 14.40 3.47
CA ASN A 83 7.10 15.09 4.32
C ASN A 83 6.06 15.75 3.41
N ASP A 84 4.79 15.40 3.63
CA ASP A 84 3.67 16.03 2.95
C ASP A 84 2.54 16.23 3.97
N LYS A 85 2.29 17.50 4.30
CA LYS A 85 1.31 17.89 5.32
C LYS A 85 -0.12 17.60 4.88
N GLU A 86 -0.41 17.71 3.58
CA GLU A 86 -1.74 17.42 3.06
C GLU A 86 -2.05 15.93 3.17
N VAL A 87 -1.10 15.09 2.76
CA VAL A 87 -1.18 13.63 2.91
C VAL A 87 -1.31 13.23 4.37
N PHE A 88 -0.46 13.76 5.26
CA PHE A 88 -0.55 13.49 6.69
C PHE A 88 -1.95 13.82 7.24
N ASN A 89 -2.47 15.01 6.94
CA ASN A 89 -3.80 15.42 7.39
C ASN A 89 -4.90 14.54 6.82
N TYR A 90 -4.77 14.09 5.57
CA TYR A 90 -5.73 13.18 4.94
C TYR A 90 -5.76 11.83 5.64
N ILE A 91 -4.60 11.22 5.90
CA ILE A 91 -4.51 9.96 6.64
C ILE A 91 -5.00 10.11 8.08
N ASN A 92 -4.66 11.23 8.75
CA ASN A 92 -5.13 11.50 10.10
C ASN A 92 -6.66 11.55 10.18
N LYS A 93 -7.31 12.19 9.20
CA LYS A 93 -8.78 12.23 9.12
C LYS A 93 -9.41 10.84 8.96
N ILE A 94 -8.81 9.98 8.13
CA ILE A 94 -9.27 8.60 7.93
C ILE A 94 -9.15 7.85 9.26
N VAL A 95 -7.97 7.87 9.86
CA VAL A 95 -7.68 7.16 11.11
C VAL A 95 -8.56 7.64 12.26
N SER A 96 -8.74 8.96 12.42
CA SER A 96 -9.59 9.52 13.49
C SER A 96 -11.08 9.26 13.31
N SER A 97 -11.53 8.88 12.11
CA SER A 97 -12.93 8.51 11.85
C SER A 97 -13.28 7.07 12.25
N ILE A 98 -12.31 6.27 12.70
CA ILE A 98 -12.49 4.85 13.04
C ILE A 98 -12.06 4.64 14.50
N PRO A 99 -12.97 4.84 15.47
CA PRO A 99 -12.70 4.57 16.88
C PRO A 99 -12.28 3.11 17.11
N GLY A 100 -11.33 2.87 18.01
CA GLY A 100 -10.79 1.54 18.28
C GLY A 100 -9.78 1.03 17.25
N LEU A 101 -9.50 1.75 16.16
CA LEU A 101 -8.46 1.36 15.21
C LEU A 101 -7.10 1.36 15.91
N LYS A 102 -6.39 0.23 15.87
CA LYS A 102 -5.17 0.01 16.64
C LYS A 102 -4.18 -0.87 15.87
N GLY A 103 -2.89 -0.61 16.03
CA GLY A 103 -1.81 -1.41 15.46
C GLY A 103 -1.17 -0.81 14.20
N PRO A 104 -0.33 -1.58 13.50
CA PRO A 104 0.27 -1.15 12.25
C PRO A 104 -0.75 -1.17 11.13
N ILE A 105 -1.07 0.01 10.57
CA ILE A 105 -2.00 0.14 9.45
C ILE A 105 -1.26 0.75 8.25
N GLY A 106 -1.20 0.01 7.16
CA GLY A 106 -0.70 0.47 5.89
C GLY A 106 -1.78 1.14 5.07
N PHE A 107 -1.47 2.25 4.42
CA PHE A 107 -2.33 2.87 3.43
C PHE A 107 -1.58 3.05 2.11
N GLN A 108 -2.28 2.92 1.00
CA GLN A 108 -1.82 3.44 -0.29
C GLN A 108 -2.81 4.47 -0.80
N ILE A 109 -2.27 5.57 -1.31
CA ILE A 109 -3.04 6.64 -1.92
C ILE A 109 -2.46 6.93 -3.30
N LYS A 110 -3.31 7.32 -4.24
CA LYS A 110 -2.89 7.62 -5.60
C LYS A 110 -3.53 8.92 -6.08
N LYS A 111 -2.78 9.72 -6.85
CA LYS A 111 -3.29 10.98 -7.41
C LYS A 111 -4.34 10.70 -8.49
N SER A 112 -5.50 11.35 -8.36
CA SER A 112 -6.52 11.41 -9.40
C SER A 112 -6.09 12.29 -10.57
N ALA A 113 -6.89 12.30 -11.64
CA ALA A 113 -6.64 13.14 -12.82
C ALA A 113 -6.63 14.65 -12.49
N VAL A 114 -7.31 15.07 -11.41
CA VAL A 114 -7.34 16.46 -10.93
C VAL A 114 -6.25 16.76 -9.88
N GLY A 115 -5.31 15.84 -9.68
CA GLY A 115 -4.12 16.04 -8.84
C GLY A 115 -4.32 15.83 -7.33
N LYS A 116 -5.51 15.40 -6.89
CA LYS A 116 -5.79 15.09 -5.47
C LYS A 116 -5.44 13.64 -5.15
N TYR A 117 -4.85 13.41 -3.98
CA TYR A 117 -4.67 12.04 -3.48
C TYR A 117 -5.99 11.46 -3.00
N LEU A 118 -6.30 10.23 -3.46
CA LEU A 118 -7.44 9.45 -3.02
C LEU A 118 -6.95 8.11 -2.45
N LEU A 119 -7.67 7.58 -1.46
CA LEU A 119 -7.39 6.27 -0.86
C LEU A 119 -7.57 5.17 -1.92
N LEU A 120 -6.52 4.35 -2.10
CA LEU A 120 -6.53 3.20 -2.99
C LEU A 120 -6.73 1.90 -2.20
N GLU A 121 -5.95 1.70 -1.15
CA GLU A 121 -6.08 0.54 -0.27
C GLU A 121 -5.69 0.88 1.17
N SER A 122 -6.24 0.10 2.11
CA SER A 122 -5.78 0.04 3.50
C SER A 122 -5.53 -1.42 3.86
N ASN A 123 -4.38 -1.68 4.49
CA ASN A 123 -3.96 -3.00 4.94
C ASN A 123 -3.69 -2.93 6.44
N PRO A 124 -4.51 -3.54 7.32
CA PRO A 124 -4.29 -3.54 8.76
C PRO A 124 -3.15 -4.49 9.17
N ARG A 125 -1.96 -4.26 8.63
CA ARG A 125 -0.72 -5.01 8.83
C ARG A 125 0.50 -4.19 8.41
N ILE A 126 1.68 -4.67 8.79
CA ILE A 126 2.96 -4.20 8.24
C ILE A 126 3.00 -4.44 6.71
N GLN A 127 3.59 -3.50 5.98
CA GLN A 127 3.68 -3.53 4.52
C GLN A 127 5.02 -4.12 4.04
N GLY A 128 5.05 -4.63 2.80
CA GLY A 128 6.20 -5.40 2.30
C GLY A 128 7.53 -4.64 2.19
N THR A 129 7.52 -3.31 2.23
CA THR A 129 8.73 -2.46 2.20
C THR A 129 8.85 -1.59 3.46
N SER A 130 8.11 -1.90 4.52
CA SER A 130 8.20 -1.15 5.80
C SER A 130 9.59 -1.22 6.43
N VAL A 131 10.41 -2.23 6.10
CA VAL A 131 11.82 -2.32 6.51
C VAL A 131 12.66 -1.10 6.07
N ALA A 132 12.26 -0.39 5.01
CA ALA A 132 12.91 0.83 4.57
C ALA A 132 12.95 1.91 5.67
N ALA A 133 12.02 1.87 6.63
CA ALA A 133 11.98 2.79 7.77
C ALA A 133 13.22 2.68 8.67
N LEU A 134 14.00 1.59 8.59
CA LEU A 134 15.31 1.49 9.26
C LEU A 134 16.28 2.59 8.80
N GLY A 135 16.17 3.06 7.55
CA GLY A 135 16.96 4.19 7.07
C GLY A 135 16.63 5.52 7.79
N LEU A 136 15.46 5.61 8.41
CA LEU A 136 15.07 6.72 9.31
C LEU A 136 15.42 6.44 10.78
N GLY A 137 16.05 5.31 11.09
CA GLY A 137 16.30 4.83 12.45
C GLY A 137 15.05 4.24 13.12
N ILE A 138 14.04 3.83 12.35
CA ILE A 138 12.75 3.36 12.84
C ILE A 138 12.61 1.87 12.54
N ASN A 139 12.50 1.06 13.60
CA ASN A 139 12.14 -0.35 13.47
C ASN A 139 10.62 -0.52 13.66
N LEU A 140 9.86 -0.46 12.56
CA LEU A 140 8.40 -0.54 12.59
C LEU A 140 7.84 -1.82 13.26
N PRO A 141 8.37 -3.03 12.98
CA PRO A 141 7.97 -4.23 13.71
C PRO A 141 8.12 -4.12 15.23
N VAL A 142 9.25 -3.62 15.71
CA VAL A 142 9.48 -3.41 17.15
C VAL A 142 8.50 -2.40 17.71
N ARG A 143 8.25 -1.29 17.01
CA ARG A 143 7.28 -0.27 17.45
C ARG A 143 5.85 -0.81 17.53
N ALA A 144 5.45 -1.67 16.59
CA ALA A 144 4.15 -2.32 16.65
C ALA A 144 4.03 -3.25 17.87
N VAL A 145 5.09 -3.99 18.21
CA VAL A 145 5.13 -4.83 19.42
C VAL A 145 5.10 -3.97 20.68
N ASP A 146 5.93 -2.93 20.77
CA ASP A 146 5.97 -2.00 21.90
C ASP A 146 4.59 -1.38 22.15
N GLN A 147 3.92 -0.93 21.09
CA GLN A 147 2.57 -0.38 21.17
C GLN A 147 1.54 -1.43 21.64
N ALA A 148 1.61 -2.66 21.14
CA ALA A 148 0.75 -3.75 21.60
C ALA A 148 0.96 -4.10 23.09
N LEU A 149 2.19 -3.93 23.60
CA LEU A 149 2.54 -4.12 25.01
C LEU A 149 2.22 -2.91 25.90
N GLY A 150 1.68 -1.82 25.33
CA GLY A 150 1.39 -0.59 26.07
C GLY A 150 2.65 0.22 26.43
N ILE A 151 3.77 -0.04 25.77
CA ILE A 151 5.01 0.71 25.94
C ILE A 151 4.89 2.03 25.17
N ASN A 152 5.16 3.15 25.85
CA ASN A 152 5.17 4.46 25.22
C ASN A 152 6.24 4.53 24.13
N LEU A 153 5.79 4.78 22.90
CA LEU A 153 6.69 4.88 21.77
C LEU A 153 7.52 6.17 21.85
N LYS A 154 8.84 6.02 21.74
CA LYS A 154 9.75 7.17 21.63
C LYS A 154 9.46 7.96 20.37
N LYS A 155 9.65 9.28 20.43
CA LYS A 155 9.50 10.17 19.27
C LYS A 155 10.45 9.76 18.16
N VAL A 156 9.93 9.71 16.94
CA VAL A 156 10.71 9.46 15.74
C VAL A 156 11.65 10.64 15.47
N PRO A 157 12.96 10.41 15.25
CA PRO A 157 13.93 11.49 15.07
C PRO A 157 13.82 12.17 13.69
N LYS A 158 13.42 11.42 12.65
CA LYS A 158 13.31 11.89 11.27
C LYS A 158 12.21 11.12 10.53
N SER A 159 11.42 11.80 9.71
CA SER A 159 10.33 11.19 8.92
C SER A 159 10.52 11.26 7.40
N SER A 160 11.58 11.94 6.91
CA SER A 160 11.80 12.19 5.48
C SER A 160 13.26 12.38 5.10
N GLY A 161 13.54 12.57 3.82
CA GLY A 161 14.88 12.88 3.30
C GLY A 161 15.84 11.70 3.36
N ILE A 162 15.30 10.49 3.26
CA ILE A 162 16.05 9.24 3.10
C ILE A 162 15.46 8.51 1.90
N SER A 163 16.33 8.11 0.99
CA SER A 163 16.00 7.24 -0.13
C SER A 163 16.32 5.80 0.23
N PHE A 164 15.58 4.85 -0.33
CA PHE A 164 15.86 3.43 -0.17
C PHE A 164 15.85 2.73 -1.52
N ILE A 165 16.67 1.69 -1.63
CA ILE A 165 16.68 0.74 -2.75
C ILE A 165 16.81 -0.66 -2.14
N ARG A 166 15.99 -1.58 -2.62
CA ARG A 166 16.04 -3.00 -2.28
C ARG A 166 16.76 -3.76 -3.38
N TYR A 167 17.58 -4.71 -2.98
CA TYR A 167 18.22 -5.67 -3.86
C TYR A 167 18.02 -7.08 -3.31
N TYR A 168 18.15 -8.08 -4.19
CA TYR A 168 18.15 -9.48 -3.78
C TYR A 168 19.55 -9.90 -3.37
N GLN A 169 19.64 -10.79 -2.39
CA GLN A 169 20.89 -11.42 -1.96
C GLN A 169 20.71 -12.93 -2.00
N GLU A 170 21.70 -13.64 -2.52
CA GLU A 170 21.72 -15.09 -2.61
C GLU A 170 21.88 -15.72 -1.22
N ALA A 171 21.18 -16.83 -1.00
CA ALA A 171 21.34 -17.68 0.18
C ALA A 171 21.53 -19.13 -0.28
N PHE A 172 22.50 -19.82 0.33
CA PHE A 172 22.83 -21.21 0.03
C PHE A 172 22.54 -22.05 1.29
N TYR A 173 21.87 -23.18 1.12
CA TYR A 173 21.52 -24.11 2.20
C TYR A 173 21.62 -25.55 1.69
N ASP A 174 21.87 -26.49 2.61
CA ASP A 174 21.88 -27.92 2.28
C ASP A 174 20.46 -28.38 1.92
N SER A 175 20.35 -29.27 0.94
CA SER A 175 19.07 -29.83 0.44
C SER A 175 18.37 -30.72 1.45
#